data_AF-A0A498KLQ2-F1
#
_entry.id   AF-A0A498KLQ2-F1
#
_cell.length_a   1.000
_cell.length_b   1.000
_cell.length_c   1.000
_cell.angle_alpha   90.00
_cell.angle_beta   90.00
_cell.angle_gamma   90.00
#
_symmetry.space_group_name_H-M   'P 1'
#
loop_
_entity.id
_entity.type
_entity.pdbx_description
1 polymer ?
#
loop_
_entity_poly.entity_id
_entity_poly.type
_entity_poly.pdbx_seq_one_letter_code
_entity_poly.pdbx_strand_id
1 'polypeptide(L)'
;MMKSYIWLQTTDGSIQQVEQEVAMYCPMICKENIQKGMGASKNHAISLPERVSTAMLSLILDYCRFHQVPGRSNKECKAFDEKYIRMDTKLLCELTSAADSLQLKPLVDLTSHALARIIEGKTPEEIREIFHLPDDLTEVSDA
;
A
#
# COMPACT_ATOMS: atom_id res chain seq x y z
N MET A 1 25.14 -11.87 6.97
CA MET A 1 24.31 -12.35 5.86
C MET A 1 24.47 -11.39 4.70
N MET A 2 24.62 -11.88 3.47
CA MET A 2 24.61 -11.01 2.29
C MET A 2 23.19 -10.47 2.11
N LYS A 3 23.06 -9.15 1.91
CA LYS A 3 21.78 -8.56 1.52
C LYS A 3 21.49 -9.00 0.09
N SER A 4 20.43 -9.79 -0.10
CA SER A 4 19.92 -10.13 -1.42
C SER A 4 18.97 -9.04 -1.90
N TYR A 5 18.94 -8.83 -3.21
CA TYR A 5 18.17 -7.76 -3.84
C TYR A 5 17.33 -8.30 -4.98
N ILE A 6 16.19 -7.65 -5.23
CA ILE A 6 15.26 -7.99 -6.31
C ILE A 6 14.93 -6.73 -7.13
N TRP A 7 14.68 -6.92 -8.42
CA TRP A 7 14.31 -5.85 -9.34
C TRP A 7 12.78 -5.79 -9.52
N LEU A 8 12.22 -4.61 -9.26
CA LEU A 8 10.80 -4.31 -9.41
C LEU A 8 10.63 -3.21 -10.46
N GLN A 9 9.57 -3.30 -11.26
CA GLN A 9 9.20 -2.29 -12.25
C GLN A 9 7.81 -1.74 -11.95
N THR A 10 7.71 -0.43 -11.79
CA THR A 10 6.42 0.28 -11.68
C THR A 10 5.85 0.60 -13.06
N THR A 11 4.57 0.96 -13.12
CA THR A 11 3.86 1.15 -14.40
C THR A 11 4.29 2.36 -15.21
N ASP A 12 4.96 3.34 -14.59
CA ASP A 12 5.66 4.43 -15.27
C ASP A 12 6.95 3.97 -15.98
N GLY A 13 7.28 2.68 -15.91
CA GLY A 13 8.48 2.08 -16.48
C GLY A 13 9.71 2.18 -15.58
N SER A 14 9.61 2.82 -14.41
CA SER A 14 10.74 2.94 -13.47
C SER A 14 11.11 1.57 -12.92
N ILE A 15 12.40 1.23 -13.01
CA ILE A 15 12.95 -0.04 -12.52
C ILE A 15 13.86 0.26 -11.33
N GLN A 16 13.56 -0.37 -10.18
CA GLN A 16 14.29 -0.16 -8.94
C GLN A 16 14.72 -1.48 -8.31
N GLN A 17 15.89 -1.43 -7.67
CA GLN A 17 16.44 -2.53 -6.91
C GLN A 17 16.12 -2.34 -5.44
N VAL A 18 15.53 -3.34 -4.81
CA VAL A 18 15.09 -3.29 -3.41
C VAL A 18 15.53 -4.52 -2.64
N GLU A 19 15.58 -4.44 -1.31
CA GLU A 19 15.95 -5.59 -0.48
C GLU A 19 14.94 -6.72 -0.67
N GLN A 20 15.45 -7.91 -1.01
CA GLN A 20 14.61 -9.06 -1.32
C GLN A 20 13.75 -9.45 -0.10
N GLU A 21 14.33 -9.54 1.10
CA GLU A 21 13.57 -9.90 2.31
C GLU A 21 12.38 -8.96 2.57
N VAL A 22 12.56 -7.66 2.35
CA VAL A 22 11.52 -6.64 2.51
C VAL A 22 10.43 -6.81 1.46
N ALA A 23 10.82 -6.93 0.19
CA ALA A 23 9.88 -7.02 -0.91
C ALA A 23 9.07 -8.33 -0.87
N MET A 24 9.70 -9.42 -0.44
CA MET A 24 9.06 -10.74 -0.29
C MET A 24 8.05 -10.81 0.85
N TYR A 25 7.98 -9.79 1.72
CA TYR A 25 6.90 -9.62 2.68
C TYR A 25 5.54 -9.38 1.98
N CYS A 26 5.56 -8.86 0.74
CA CYS A 26 4.37 -8.72 -0.09
C CYS A 26 4.06 -10.06 -0.80
N PRO A 27 2.89 -10.69 -0.55
CA PRO A 27 2.58 -12.00 -1.11
C PRO A 27 2.59 -12.06 -2.65
N MET A 28 2.15 -11.00 -3.33
CA MET A 28 2.17 -10.94 -4.79
C MET A 28 3.61 -11.00 -5.34
N ILE A 29 4.51 -10.17 -4.80
CA ILE A 29 5.94 -10.15 -5.19
C ILE A 29 6.58 -11.51 -4.89
N CYS A 30 6.28 -12.08 -3.72
CA CYS A 30 6.76 -13.39 -3.31
C CYS A 30 6.39 -14.49 -4.31
N LYS A 31 5.14 -14.50 -4.76
CA LYS A 31 4.64 -15.44 -5.76
C LYS A 31 5.36 -15.28 -7.10
N GLU A 32 5.51 -14.06 -7.61
CA GLU A 32 6.20 -13.78 -8.87
C GLU A 32 7.68 -14.22 -8.83
N ASN A 33 8.36 -13.96 -7.71
CA ASN A 33 9.75 -14.37 -7.55
C ASN A 33 9.91 -15.89 -7.46
N ILE A 34 9.17 -16.56 -6.56
CA ILE A 34 9.36 -18.00 -6.28
C ILE A 34 8.81 -18.88 -7.41
N GLN A 35 7.63 -18.56 -7.94
CA GLN A 35 6.96 -19.44 -8.91
C GLN A 35 7.39 -19.17 -10.34
N LYS A 36 7.70 -17.92 -10.68
CA LYS A 36 8.05 -17.52 -12.05
C LYS A 36 9.52 -17.15 -12.23
N GLY A 37 10.32 -17.12 -11.16
CA GLY A 37 11.74 -16.78 -11.24
C GLY A 37 12.01 -15.32 -11.61
N MET A 38 11.02 -14.45 -11.44
CA MET A 38 11.13 -13.02 -11.80
C MET A 38 11.91 -12.25 -10.72
N GLY A 39 12.46 -11.11 -11.11
CA GLY A 39 13.16 -10.16 -10.25
C GLY A 39 14.68 -10.34 -10.14
N ALA A 40 15.25 -11.36 -10.81
CA ALA A 40 16.69 -11.65 -10.75
C ALA A 40 17.58 -10.61 -11.45
N SER A 41 17.04 -9.85 -12.41
CA SER A 41 17.77 -8.82 -13.17
C SER A 41 16.82 -7.73 -13.66
N LYS A 42 17.35 -6.58 -14.10
CA LYS A 42 16.55 -5.51 -14.72
C LYS A 42 15.68 -5.99 -15.89
N ASN A 43 16.21 -6.90 -16.71
CA ASN A 43 15.50 -7.45 -17.88
C ASN A 43 14.39 -8.45 -17.51
N HIS A 44 14.39 -8.92 -16.27
CA HIS A 44 13.40 -9.85 -15.73
C HIS A 44 12.77 -9.25 -14.48
N ALA A 45 12.63 -7.93 -14.39
CA ALA A 45 12.04 -7.28 -13.21
C ALA A 45 10.59 -7.74 -13.00
N ILE A 46 10.14 -7.80 -11.75
CA ILE A 46 8.73 -8.05 -11.45
C ILE A 46 7.94 -6.79 -11.77
N SER A 47 7.04 -6.87 -12.75
CA SER A 47 6.12 -5.78 -13.08
C SER A 47 5.04 -5.67 -12.02
N LEU A 48 4.98 -4.51 -11.36
CA LEU A 48 4.01 -4.22 -10.31
C LEU A 48 2.66 -3.77 -10.92
N PRO A 49 1.54 -3.99 -10.21
CA PRO A 49 0.22 -3.53 -10.64
C PRO A 49 0.13 -2.01 -10.81
N GLU A 50 -0.83 -1.56 -11.62
CA GLU A 50 -1.03 -0.15 -11.97
C GLU A 50 -1.24 0.79 -10.77
N ARG A 51 -1.86 0.31 -9.71
CA ARG A 51 -2.07 1.08 -8.47
C ARG A 51 -0.77 1.32 -7.69
N VAL A 52 0.33 0.67 -8.04
CA VAL A 52 1.60 0.74 -7.30
C VAL A 52 2.57 1.70 -8.00
N SER A 53 2.45 2.98 -7.67
CA SER A 53 3.42 4.00 -8.08
C SER A 53 4.73 3.87 -7.31
N THR A 54 5.79 4.54 -7.77
CA THR A 54 7.08 4.62 -7.06
C THR A 54 6.93 5.15 -5.62
N ALA A 55 6.07 6.16 -5.42
CA ALA A 55 5.79 6.70 -4.09
C ALA A 55 5.07 5.69 -3.19
N MET A 56 4.07 4.98 -3.71
CA MET A 56 3.34 3.96 -2.96
C MET A 56 4.24 2.78 -2.62
N LEU A 57 5.08 2.35 -3.56
CA LEU A 57 6.05 1.28 -3.30
C LEU A 57 7.02 1.68 -2.17
N SER A 58 7.52 2.91 -2.15
CA SER A 58 8.40 3.38 -1.08
C SER A 58 7.73 3.27 0.29
N LEU A 59 6.49 3.76 0.43
CA LEU A 59 5.73 3.66 1.67
C LEU A 59 5.53 2.20 2.09
N ILE A 60 5.08 1.35 1.17
CA ILE A 60 4.86 -0.07 1.44
C ILE A 60 6.16 -0.75 1.92
N LEU A 61 7.30 -0.48 1.27
CA LEU A 61 8.58 -1.04 1.68
C LEU A 61 9.01 -0.54 3.06
N ASP A 62 8.73 0.71 3.42
CA ASP A 62 9.02 1.23 4.76
C ASP A 62 8.17 0.54 5.84
N TYR A 63 6.89 0.30 5.56
CA TYR A 63 6.03 -0.52 6.41
C TYR A 63 6.57 -1.94 6.56
N CYS A 64 6.94 -2.60 5.46
CA CYS A 64 7.50 -3.95 5.46
C CYS A 64 8.83 -4.02 6.23
N ARG A 65 9.74 -3.05 6.03
CA ARG A 65 11.04 -2.94 6.74
C ARG A 65 10.86 -2.88 8.24
N PHE A 66 9.84 -2.16 8.69
CA PHE A 66 9.44 -2.23 10.08
C PHE A 66 8.93 -3.65 10.33
N HIS A 67 7.71 -4.00 9.93
CA HIS A 67 6.98 -5.18 10.42
C HIS A 67 7.61 -6.56 10.15
N GLN A 68 8.57 -6.69 9.24
CA GLN A 68 9.28 -7.96 9.02
C GLN A 68 10.23 -8.33 10.18
N VAL A 69 10.67 -7.36 11.00
CA VAL A 69 11.67 -7.62 12.05
C VAL A 69 11.00 -8.37 13.22
N PRO A 70 11.43 -9.59 13.53
CA PRO A 70 10.85 -10.38 14.62
C PRO A 70 11.22 -9.77 15.99
N GLY A 71 10.40 -10.07 17.00
CA GLY A 71 10.70 -9.71 18.40
C GLY A 71 10.28 -8.32 18.83
N ARG A 72 9.62 -7.53 17.96
CA ARG A 72 8.98 -6.28 18.39
C ARG A 72 7.76 -6.55 19.26
N SER A 73 7.59 -5.74 20.30
CA SER A 73 6.42 -5.81 21.15
C SER A 73 5.19 -5.25 20.46
N ASN A 74 4.00 -5.71 20.86
CA ASN A 74 2.73 -5.16 20.38
C ASN A 74 2.62 -3.65 20.62
N LYS A 75 3.24 -3.13 21.70
CA LYS A 75 3.25 -1.70 22.02
C LYS A 75 4.06 -0.90 21.00
N GLU A 76 5.23 -1.42 20.60
CA GLU A 76 6.07 -0.78 19.57
C GLU A 76 5.38 -0.80 18.20
N CYS A 77 4.79 -1.92 17.81
CA CYS A 77 4.06 -2.01 16.54
C CYS A 77 2.88 -1.03 16.50
N LYS A 78 2.07 -0.98 17.57
CA LYS A 78 0.96 -0.03 17.65
C LYS A 78 1.41 1.42 17.59
N ALA A 79 2.50 1.78 18.28
CA ALA A 79 3.03 3.14 18.26
C ALA A 79 3.58 3.54 16.87
N PHE A 80 4.19 2.59 16.16
CA PHE A 80 4.60 2.80 14.77
C PHE A 80 3.38 3.01 13.88
N ASP A 81 2.39 2.10 13.93
CA ASP A 81 1.20 2.14 13.09
C ASP A 81 0.41 3.45 13.28
N GLU A 82 0.21 3.88 14.53
CA GLU A 82 -0.47 5.16 14.87
C GLU A 82 0.25 6.40 14.34
N LYS A 83 1.57 6.34 14.15
CA LYS A 83 2.34 7.42 13.51
C LYS A 83 2.31 7.27 11.99
N TYR A 84 2.41 6.05 11.50
CA TYR A 84 2.52 5.72 10.10
C TYR A 84 1.27 6.14 9.31
N ILE A 85 0.07 5.94 9.86
CA ILE A 85 -1.19 6.35 9.22
C ILE A 85 -1.50 7.85 9.30
N ARG A 86 -0.63 8.69 9.88
CA ARG A 86 -0.83 10.14 9.96
C ARG A 86 -0.45 10.81 8.64
N MET A 87 -1.23 10.52 7.62
CA MET A 87 -1.14 11.13 6.30
C MET A 87 -2.53 11.62 5.87
N ASP A 88 -2.59 12.41 4.80
CA ASP A 88 -3.85 12.89 4.27
C ASP A 88 -4.71 11.73 3.70
N THR A 89 -6.02 11.98 3.62
CA THR A 89 -7.02 10.98 3.20
C THR A 89 -6.75 10.44 1.81
N LYS A 90 -6.30 11.30 0.88
CA LYS A 90 -5.99 10.89 -0.50
C LYS A 90 -4.84 9.91 -0.50
N LEU A 91 -3.77 10.19 0.24
CA LEU A 91 -2.63 9.29 0.36
C LEU A 91 -3.01 7.96 1.04
N LEU A 92 -3.86 7.98 2.07
CA LEU A 92 -4.38 6.76 2.71
C LEU A 92 -5.15 5.88 1.71
N CYS A 93 -6.01 6.47 0.88
CA CYS A 93 -6.77 5.75 -0.15
C CYS A 93 -5.85 5.11 -1.21
N GLU A 94 -4.87 5.87 -1.69
CA GLU A 94 -3.88 5.38 -2.66
C GLU A 94 -3.05 4.24 -2.06
N LEU A 95 -2.58 4.40 -0.82
CA LEU A 95 -1.80 3.38 -0.12
C LEU A 95 -2.61 2.11 0.12
N THR A 96 -3.89 2.24 0.50
CA THR A 96 -4.81 1.10 0.66
C THR A 96 -4.93 0.32 -0.65
N SER A 97 -5.17 1.01 -1.76
CA SER A 97 -5.33 0.38 -3.09
C SER A 97 -4.04 -0.29 -3.59
N ALA A 98 -2.89 0.35 -3.34
CA ALA A 98 -1.59 -0.21 -3.70
C ALA A 98 -1.25 -1.45 -2.85
N ALA A 99 -1.50 -1.40 -1.54
CA ALA A 99 -1.30 -2.51 -0.62
C ALA A 99 -2.17 -3.71 -0.98
N ASP A 100 -3.43 -3.49 -1.34
CA ASP A 100 -4.36 -4.53 -1.80
C ASP A 100 -3.87 -5.19 -3.09
N SER A 101 -3.39 -4.38 -4.05
CA SER A 101 -2.80 -4.89 -5.30
C SER A 101 -1.56 -5.77 -5.07
N LEU A 102 -0.80 -5.52 -4.00
CA LEU A 102 0.32 -6.34 -3.57
C LEU A 102 -0.06 -7.49 -2.62
N GLN A 103 -1.36 -7.62 -2.31
CA GLN A 103 -1.94 -8.61 -1.39
C GLN A 103 -1.42 -8.48 0.05
N LEU A 104 -1.00 -7.28 0.45
CA LEU A 104 -0.46 -6.99 1.78
C LEU A 104 -1.59 -6.69 2.78
N LYS A 105 -2.33 -7.73 3.16
CA LYS A 105 -3.52 -7.63 4.02
C LYS A 105 -3.32 -6.83 5.32
N PRO A 106 -2.23 -6.99 6.10
CA PRO A 106 -2.05 -6.21 7.32
C PRO A 106 -2.04 -4.70 7.10
N LEU A 107 -1.44 -4.24 5.99
CA LEU A 107 -1.42 -2.82 5.66
C LEU A 107 -2.79 -2.34 5.16
N VAL A 108 -3.49 -3.16 4.35
CA VAL A 108 -4.88 -2.87 3.93
C VAL A 108 -5.79 -2.72 5.14
N ASP A 109 -5.70 -3.63 6.10
CA ASP A 109 -6.52 -3.58 7.30
C ASP A 109 -6.19 -2.31 8.11
N LEU A 110 -4.89 -2.00 8.30
CA LEU A 110 -4.46 -0.80 9.03
C LEU A 110 -5.00 0.50 8.40
N THR A 111 -4.84 0.68 7.09
CA THR A 111 -5.28 1.90 6.40
C THR A 111 -6.81 1.97 6.30
N SER A 112 -7.50 0.84 6.12
CA SER A 112 -8.96 0.79 6.11
C SER A 112 -9.56 1.18 7.45
N HIS A 113 -8.97 0.75 8.57
CA HIS A 113 -9.39 1.20 9.90
C HIS A 113 -9.14 2.69 10.12
N ALA A 114 -8.05 3.24 9.59
CA ALA A 114 -7.78 4.68 9.65
C ALA A 114 -8.85 5.48 8.88
N LEU A 115 -9.19 5.04 7.66
CA LEU A 115 -10.24 5.64 6.84
C LEU A 115 -11.63 5.53 7.51
N ALA A 116 -11.95 4.38 8.10
CA ALA A 116 -13.21 4.19 8.83
C ALA A 116 -13.37 5.19 9.98
N ARG A 117 -12.29 5.46 10.74
CA ARG A 117 -12.29 6.47 11.82
C ARG A 117 -12.45 7.91 11.32
N ILE A 118 -12.01 8.20 10.10
CA ILE A 118 -12.22 9.52 9.48
C ILE A 118 -13.70 9.71 9.14
N ILE A 119 -14.37 8.64 8.71
CA ILE A 119 -15.80 8.64 8.32
C ILE A 119 -16.71 8.60 9.57
N GLU A 120 -16.27 7.98 10.65
CA GLU A 120 -17.07 7.78 11.85
C GLU A 120 -17.62 9.11 12.41
N GLY A 121 -18.94 9.20 12.53
CA GLY A 121 -19.63 10.38 13.05
C GLY A 121 -19.73 11.57 12.08
N LYS A 122 -19.29 11.42 10.82
CA LYS A 122 -19.43 12.45 9.78
C LYS A 122 -20.76 12.35 9.05
N THR A 123 -21.31 13.51 8.64
CA THR A 123 -22.48 13.54 7.76
C THR A 123 -22.09 13.19 6.32
N PRO A 124 -23.05 12.79 5.47
CA PRO A 124 -22.77 12.55 4.05
C PRO A 124 -22.09 13.74 3.35
N GLU A 125 -22.47 14.96 3.68
CA GLU A 125 -21.90 16.20 3.12
C GLU A 125 -20.44 16.37 3.54
N GLU A 126 -20.13 16.18 4.82
CA GLU A 126 -18.74 16.21 5.32
C GLU A 126 -17.89 15.10 4.67
N ILE A 127 -18.44 13.89 4.50
CA ILE A 127 -17.73 12.78 3.83
C ILE A 127 -17.43 13.16 2.37
N ARG A 128 -18.40 13.74 1.65
CA ARG A 128 -18.18 14.19 0.27
C ARG A 128 -17.08 15.24 0.19
N GLU A 129 -17.05 16.19 1.14
CA GLU A 129 -15.99 17.20 1.21
C GLU A 129 -14.62 16.57 1.48
N ILE A 130 -14.50 15.69 2.48
CA ILE A 130 -13.24 15.03 2.88
C ILE A 130 -12.67 14.17 1.77
N PHE A 131 -13.51 13.42 1.05
CA PHE A 131 -13.10 12.50 -0.01
C PHE A 131 -13.17 13.12 -1.41
N HIS A 132 -13.53 14.40 -1.51
CA HIS A 132 -13.73 15.12 -2.76
C HIS A 132 -14.65 14.38 -3.75
N LEU A 133 -15.74 13.81 -3.22
CA LEU A 133 -16.72 13.08 -4.01
C LEU A 133 -17.71 14.07 -4.66
N PRO A 134 -18.13 13.83 -5.91
CA PRO A 134 -19.18 14.63 -6.54
C PRO A 134 -20.50 14.46 -5.78
N ASP A 135 -21.32 15.51 -5.78
CA ASP A 135 -22.71 15.41 -5.32
C ASP A 135 -23.52 14.66 -6.38
N ASP A 136 -23.83 13.41 -6.08
CA ASP A 136 -24.59 12.50 -6.94
C ASP A 136 -26.11 12.63 -6.76
N LEU A 137 -26.59 13.59 -5.97
CA LEU A 137 -28.02 13.93 -5.84
C LEU A 137 -28.48 14.92 -6.92
N THR A 138 -28.10 14.70 -8.18
CA THR A 138 -28.92 15.23 -9.28
C THR A 138 -30.23 14.45 -9.27
N GLU A 139 -31.29 15.11 -8.83
CA GLU A 139 -32.67 14.64 -8.91
C GLU A 139 -32.92 13.91 -10.24
N VAL A 140 -33.20 12.61 -10.17
CA VAL A 140 -34.00 11.96 -11.21
C VAL A 140 -35.46 12.13 -10.81
N SER A 141 -35.91 13.39 -10.71
CA SER A 141 -37.31 13.73 -10.84
C SER A 141 -37.52 14.14 -12.29
N ASP A 142 -38.64 13.67 -12.85
CA ASP A 142 -39.24 14.08 -14.13
C ASP A 142 -38.86 13.21 -15.35
N ALA A 143 -39.54 12.06 -15.47
CA ALA A 143 -40.44 11.74 -16.59
C ALA A 143 -41.30 10.50 -16.29
#